data_AF-A0A2R7NM42-F1
#
_entry.id   AF-A0A2R7NM42-F1
#
_cell.length_a   1.000
_cell.length_b   1.000
_cell.length_c   1.000
_cell.angle_alpha   90.00
_cell.angle_beta   90.00
_cell.angle_gamma   90.00
#
_symmetry.space_group_name_H-M   'P 1'
#
loop_
_entity.id
_entity.type
_entity.pdbx_description
1 polymer ?
#
loop_
_entity_poly.entity_id
_entity_poly.type
_entity_poly.pdbx_seq_one_letter_code
_entity_poly.pdbx_strand_id
1 'polypeptide(L)' 'MDKERAGIQSVEVGFALLEGLTRSRGPLMLKDVAASAGMSAAKAHRYLVSFQRLG' A
#
# COMPACT_ATOMS: atom_id res chain seq x y z
N MET A 1 -11.59 27.96 -5.62
CA MET A 1 -11.23 26.63 -5.08
C MET A 1 -10.28 26.02 -6.09
N ASP A 2 -8.98 26.07 -5.82
CA ASP A 2 -8.00 25.35 -6.63
C ASP A 2 -8.39 23.89 -6.66
N LYS A 3 -8.68 23.40 -7.87
CA LYS A 3 -8.94 21.99 -8.12
C LYS A 3 -7.58 21.33 -7.98
N GLU A 4 -7.26 20.84 -6.79
CA GLU A 4 -6.07 20.02 -6.54
C GLU A 4 -5.94 19.05 -7.72
N ARG A 5 -4.79 19.11 -8.40
CA ARG A 5 -4.55 18.25 -9.56
C ARG A 5 -4.71 16.81 -9.09
N ALA A 6 -5.56 16.04 -9.75
CA ALA A 6 -5.85 14.67 -9.35
C ALA A 6 -4.55 13.85 -9.33
N GLY A 7 -4.17 13.37 -8.15
CA GLY A 7 -3.10 12.40 -7.98
C GLY A 7 -3.47 11.05 -8.58
N ILE A 8 -2.48 10.17 -8.74
CA ILE A 8 -2.72 8.78 -9.13
C ILE A 8 -3.09 8.01 -7.87
N GLN A 9 -4.39 7.71 -7.72
CA GLN A 9 -4.91 7.03 -6.53
C GLN A 9 -4.18 5.71 -6.21
N SER A 10 -3.74 4.95 -7.23
CA SER A 10 -3.00 3.71 -6.98
C SER A 10 -1.61 3.94 -6.38
N VAL A 11 -0.97 5.08 -6.67
CA VAL A 11 0.31 5.45 -6.05
C VAL A 11 0.09 5.75 -4.57
N GLU A 12 -0.91 6.57 -4.24
CA GLU A 12 -1.27 6.90 -2.85
C GLU A 12 -1.61 5.65 -2.03
N VAL A 13 -2.44 4.77 -2.59
CA VAL A 13 -2.83 3.49 -1.96
C VAL A 13 -1.63 2.55 -1.81
N GLY A 14 -0.74 2.50 -2.80
CA GLY A 14 0.48 1.70 -2.72
C GLY A 14 1.43 2.21 -1.63
N PHE A 15 1.58 3.52 -1.49
CA PHE A 15 2.44 4.12 -0.46
C PHE A 15 1.96 3.82 0.96
N ALA A 16 0.63 3.77 1.20
CA ALA A 16 0.10 3.37 2.50
C ALA A 16 0.52 1.94 2.91
N LEU A 17 0.67 1.02 1.94
CA LEU A 17 1.21 -0.33 2.21
C LEU A 17 2.70 -0.29 2.56
N LEU A 18 3.49 0.49 1.81
CA LEU A 18 4.91 0.67 2.10
C LEU A 18 5.12 1.28 3.49
N GLU A 19 4.32 2.27 3.87
CA GLU A 19 4.37 2.87 5.20
C GLU A 19 4.10 1.82 6.28
N GLY A 20 3.07 0.98 6.14
CA GLY A 20 2.79 -0.13 7.05
C GLY A 20 3.95 -1.11 7.19
N LEU A 21 4.62 -1.43 6.08
CA LEU A 21 5.81 -2.30 6.08
C LEU A 21 7.00 -1.64 6.80
N THR A 22 7.29 -0.36 6.53
CA THR A 22 8.43 0.35 7.12
C THR A 22 8.31 0.54 8.64
N ARG A 23 7.09 0.58 9.17
CA ARG A 23 6.83 0.68 10.61
C ARG A 23 6.99 -0.66 11.33
N SER A 24 7.02 -1.77 10.60
CA SER A 24 7.19 -3.09 11.19
C SER A 24 8.65 -3.37 11.55
N ARG A 25 8.87 -4.03 12.68
CA ARG A 25 10.20 -4.50 13.11
C ARG A 25 10.52 -5.92 12.64
N GLY A 26 9.64 -6.54 11.86
CA GLY A 26 9.80 -7.91 11.38
C GLY A 26 8.77 -8.31 10.32
N PRO A 27 8.73 -9.60 9.93
CA PRO A 27 7.75 -10.11 8.99
C PRO A 27 6.31 -9.82 9.46
N LEU A 28 5.44 -9.42 8.54
CA LEU A 28 4.02 -9.18 8.80
C LEU A 28 3.16 -10.19 8.05
N MET A 29 2.02 -10.58 8.64
CA MET A 29 1.00 -11.29 7.88
C MET A 29 0.36 -10.32 6.88
N LEU A 30 0.01 -10.82 5.69
CA LEU A 30 -0.62 -10.02 4.64
C LEU A 30 -1.88 -9.28 5.14
N LYS A 31 -2.69 -9.92 5.98
CA LYS A 31 -3.90 -9.32 6.57
C LYS A 31 -3.59 -8.10 7.44
N ASP A 32 -2.46 -8.09 8.12
CA ASP A 32 -2.08 -7.01 9.05
C ASP A 32 -1.59 -5.80 8.25
N VAL A 33 -0.79 -6.03 7.19
CA VAL A 33 -0.37 -4.98 6.24
C VAL A 33 -1.58 -4.39 5.50
N ALA A 34 -2.53 -5.24 5.10
CA ALA A 34 -3.74 -4.79 4.42
C ALA A 34 -4.62 -3.94 5.35
N ALA A 35 -4.74 -4.35 6.63
CA ALA A 35 -5.46 -3.60 7.65
C ALA A 35 -4.82 -2.24 7.92
N SER A 36 -3.48 -2.15 8.01
CA SER A 36 -2.79 -0.86 8.22
C SER A 36 -2.99 0.12 7.07
N ALA A 37 -3.24 -0.38 5.86
CA ALA A 37 -3.49 0.43 4.67
C ALA A 37 -4.98 0.54 4.30
N GLY A 38 -5.89 0.14 5.20
CA GLY A 38 -7.34 0.31 5.03
C GLY A 38 -7.93 -0.44 3.83
N MET A 39 -7.39 -1.61 3.46
CA MET A 39 -7.85 -2.36 2.29
C MET A 39 -7.94 -3.87 2.52
N SER A 40 -8.56 -4.58 1.56
CA SER A 40 -8.62 -6.04 1.59
C SER A 40 -7.26 -6.67 1.30
N ALA A 41 -7.01 -7.87 1.86
CA ALA A 41 -5.80 -8.64 1.62
C ALA A 41 -5.57 -8.92 0.12
N ALA A 42 -6.62 -9.22 -0.64
CA ALA A 42 -6.53 -9.45 -2.09
C ALA A 42 -6.09 -8.19 -2.84
N LYS A 43 -6.54 -6.99 -2.42
CA LYS A 43 -6.09 -5.72 -3.01
C LYS A 43 -4.64 -5.44 -2.64
N ALA A 44 -4.27 -5.62 -1.37
CA ALA A 44 -2.90 -5.44 -0.90
C ALA A 44 -1.90 -6.36 -1.65
N HIS A 45 -2.27 -7.64 -1.84
CA HIS A 45 -1.42 -8.59 -2.58
C HIS A 45 -1.05 -8.10 -3.98
N ARG A 46 -2.01 -7.54 -4.74
CA ARG A 46 -1.73 -7.01 -6.08
C ARG A 46 -0.72 -5.87 -6.06
N TYR A 47 -0.79 -4.98 -5.08
CA TYR A 47 0.20 -3.90 -4.91
C TYR A 47 1.57 -4.44 -4.52
N LEU A 48 1.64 -5.40 -3.60
CA LEU A 48 2.90 -6.02 -3.19
C LEU A 48 3.58 -6.75 -4.36
N VAL A 49 2.83 -7.45 -5.21
CA VAL A 49 3.36 -8.06 -6.44
C VAL A 49 3.89 -7.00 -7.39
N SER A 50 3.20 -5.87 -7.57
CA SER A 50 3.71 -4.76 -8.38
C SER A 50 5.00 -4.18 -7.82
N PHE A 51 5.10 -3.97 -6.51
CA PHE A 51 6.34 -3.50 -5.87
C PHE A 51 7.48 -4.50 -6.04
N GLN A 52 7.22 -5.80 -5.86
CA GLN A 52 8.22 -6.85 -6.07
C GLN A 52 8.74 -6.89 -7.51
N ARG A 53 7.94 -6.52 -8.51
CA ARG A 53 8.38 -6.44 -9.92
C ARG A 53 9.20 -5.20 -10.25
N LEU A 54 9.10 -4.17 -9.43
CA LEU A 54 9.82 -2.89 -9.60
C LEU A 54 11.16 -2.87 -8.84
N GLY A 55 11.36 -3.79 -7.90
CA GLY A 55 12.65 -4.09 -7.24
C GLY A 55 13.16 -5.46 -7.62
#